data_AF-A0A962ZQG0-F1
#
_entry.id   AF-A0A962ZQG0-F1
#
_cell.length_a   1.000
_cell.length_b   1.000
_cell.length_c   1.000
_cell.angle_alpha   90.00
_cell.angle_beta   90.00
_cell.angle_gamma   90.00
#
_symmetry.space_group_name_H-M   'P 1'
#
loop_
_entity.id
_entity.type
_entity.pdbx_description
1 polymer ?
#
loop_
_entity_poly.entity_id
_entity_poly.type
_entity_poly.pdbx_seq_one_letter_code
_entity_poly.pdbx_strand_id
1 'polypeptide(L)'
;MASACFHCGDPLPQGKAILASLGDGQHEVCCNGCKAVAEFISAGGMQAFYRHRTALPDRAEPRAPASDFHRYDMPAVRARYVVDDGGCSVASVDIGGMYCGACSWLLNRALHRHPGVQSVDISPLTKRAVVQWHSDALAFGELLGSIAAVGFQPRPVGAGASDGGRNEEYRSALKRLIVAAAAGMQVMMFALALYAGERFGIAAGIESFLRAISMLVCLPIVVYSARPFFAGAWRGLRSRSPGMDLPVAIAISIAFVASVAAVWTGR
;
A
#
# COMPACT_ATOMS: atom_id res chain seq x y z
N MET A 1 22.01 -31.23 -30.36
CA MET A 1 21.64 -29.86 -29.93
C MET A 1 20.49 -30.00 -28.96
N ALA A 2 20.59 -29.48 -27.73
CA ALA A 2 19.46 -29.48 -26.80
C ALA A 2 18.39 -28.53 -27.33
N SER A 3 17.14 -29.00 -27.47
CA SER A 3 16.02 -28.14 -27.81
C SER A 3 15.82 -27.09 -26.72
N ALA A 4 15.58 -25.85 -27.14
CA ALA A 4 15.38 -24.70 -26.26
C ALA A 4 13.87 -24.40 -26.12
N CYS A 5 13.49 -23.88 -24.96
CA CYS A 5 12.14 -23.45 -24.66
C CYS A 5 11.69 -22.38 -25.66
N PHE A 6 10.54 -22.59 -26.29
CA PHE A 6 9.95 -21.64 -27.23
C PHE A 6 9.74 -20.24 -26.62
N HIS A 7 9.41 -20.18 -25.32
CA HIS A 7 9.05 -18.93 -24.64
C HIS A 7 10.26 -18.17 -24.06
N CYS A 8 11.06 -18.83 -23.20
CA CYS A 8 12.18 -18.19 -22.48
C CYS A 8 13.57 -18.52 -23.03
N GLY A 9 13.71 -19.51 -23.92
CA GLY A 9 15.00 -19.90 -24.50
C GLY A 9 15.89 -20.79 -23.62
N ASP A 10 15.45 -21.19 -22.43
CA ASP A 10 16.19 -22.14 -21.58
C ASP A 10 16.21 -23.56 -22.16
N PRO A 11 17.24 -24.37 -21.87
CA PRO A 11 17.27 -25.77 -22.29
C PRO A 11 16.06 -26.54 -21.76
N LEU A 12 15.44 -27.35 -22.62
CA LEU A 12 14.33 -28.18 -22.19
C LEU A 12 14.81 -29.25 -21.19
N PRO A 13 14.01 -29.55 -20.14
CA PRO A 13 14.34 -30.60 -19.20
C PRO A 13 14.42 -31.95 -19.91
N GLN A 14 15.46 -32.73 -19.61
CA GLN A 14 15.70 -34.03 -20.25
C GLN A 14 14.49 -34.96 -20.05
N GLY A 15 13.77 -35.26 -21.13
CA GLY A 15 12.71 -36.27 -21.19
C GLY A 15 11.27 -35.82 -20.88
N LYS A 16 10.99 -34.54 -20.58
CA LYS A 16 9.60 -34.03 -20.39
C LYS A 16 9.44 -32.58 -20.84
N ALA A 17 9.58 -32.32 -22.14
CA ALA A 17 9.12 -31.05 -22.69
C ALA A 17 7.62 -30.91 -22.47
N ILE A 18 7.19 -29.77 -21.90
CA ILE A 18 5.78 -29.46 -21.75
C ILE A 18 5.32 -28.80 -23.05
N LEU A 19 4.11 -29.13 -23.50
CA LEU A 19 3.53 -28.54 -24.71
C LEU A 19 2.59 -27.39 -24.37
N ALA A 20 2.80 -26.24 -25.02
CA ALA A 20 1.93 -25.08 -25.00
C ALA A 20 1.13 -24.98 -26.30
N SER A 21 -0.18 -24.76 -26.19
CA SER A 21 -1.10 -24.64 -27.33
C SER A 21 -1.23 -23.20 -27.80
N LEU A 22 -0.58 -22.85 -28.91
CA LEU A 22 -0.69 -21.53 -29.53
C LEU A 22 -1.56 -21.62 -30.80
N GLY A 23 -2.04 -20.48 -31.30
CA GLY A 23 -2.91 -20.47 -32.49
C GLY A 23 -2.23 -20.94 -33.78
N ASP A 24 -0.90 -21.03 -33.80
CA ASP A 24 -0.09 -21.55 -34.91
C ASP A 24 0.42 -22.98 -34.69
N GLY A 25 0.15 -23.62 -33.54
CA GLY A 25 0.52 -25.00 -33.26
C GLY A 25 0.91 -25.29 -31.80
N GLN A 26 1.45 -26.50 -31.57
CA GLN A 26 2.01 -26.90 -30.28
C GLN A 26 3.50 -26.55 -30.23
N HIS A 27 3.93 -25.89 -29.17
CA HIS A 27 5.34 -25.51 -28.97
C HIS A 27 5.89 -26.05 -27.65
N GLU A 28 7.15 -26.50 -27.67
CA GLU A 28 7.83 -27.04 -26.50
C GLU A 28 8.28 -25.93 -25.54
N VAL A 29 8.01 -26.09 -24.26
CA VAL A 29 8.39 -25.16 -23.19
C VAL A 29 9.03 -25.87 -22.00
N CYS A 30 9.90 -25.18 -21.27
CA CYS A 30 10.70 -25.76 -20.19
C CYS A 30 9.92 -26.02 -18.88
N CYS A 31 8.82 -25.31 -18.62
CA CYS A 31 8.05 -25.41 -17.38
C CYS A 31 6.57 -25.01 -17.57
N ASN A 32 5.72 -25.36 -16.61
CA ASN A 32 4.30 -24.98 -16.61
C ASN A 32 4.09 -23.46 -16.59
N GLY A 33 5.05 -22.68 -16.06
CA GLY A 33 5.02 -21.22 -16.10
C GLY A 33 5.13 -20.69 -17.53
N CYS A 34 6.12 -21.18 -18.30
CA CYS A 34 6.25 -20.84 -19.72
C CYS A 34 5.04 -21.28 -20.54
N LYS A 35 4.42 -22.43 -20.20
CA LYS A 35 3.16 -22.86 -20.82
C LYS A 35 2.04 -21.85 -20.58
N ALA A 36 1.80 -21.51 -19.32
CA ALA A 36 0.71 -20.62 -18.94
C ALA A 36 0.86 -19.23 -19.58
N VAL A 37 2.06 -18.66 -19.59
CA VAL A 37 2.31 -17.36 -20.22
C VAL A 37 2.15 -17.44 -21.73
N ALA A 38 2.65 -18.51 -22.37
CA ALA A 38 2.56 -18.65 -23.81
C ALA A 38 1.13 -18.81 -24.32
N GLU A 39 0.33 -19.64 -23.63
CA GLU A 39 -1.09 -19.81 -23.93
C GLU A 39 -1.89 -18.54 -23.64
N PHE A 40 -1.56 -17.80 -22.57
CA PHE A 40 -2.20 -16.52 -22.25
C PHE A 40 -1.96 -15.44 -23.32
N ILE A 41 -0.71 -15.27 -23.78
CA ILE A 41 -0.37 -14.32 -24.86
C ILE A 41 -1.12 -14.69 -26.15
N SER A 42 -1.19 -15.98 -26.47
CA SER A 42 -1.90 -16.48 -27.64
C SER A 42 -3.40 -16.24 -27.55
N ALA A 43 -4.02 -16.57 -26.41
CA ALA A 43 -5.45 -16.38 -26.17
C ALA A 43 -5.85 -14.89 -26.20
N GLY A 44 -4.96 -14.00 -25.78
CA GLY A 44 -5.15 -12.55 -25.85
C GLY A 44 -4.98 -11.93 -27.24
N GLY A 45 -4.79 -12.72 -28.30
CA GLY A 45 -4.56 -12.22 -29.67
C GLY A 45 -3.21 -11.51 -29.87
N MET A 46 -2.32 -11.55 -28.87
CA MET A 46 -1.02 -10.86 -28.88
C MET A 46 0.10 -11.71 -29.49
N GLN A 47 -0.23 -12.64 -30.40
CA GLN A 47 0.75 -13.53 -31.04
C GLN A 47 1.83 -12.78 -31.83
N ALA A 48 1.53 -11.55 -32.26
CA ALA A 48 2.51 -10.64 -32.85
C ALA A 48 3.75 -10.43 -31.97
N PHE A 49 3.62 -10.58 -30.64
CA PHE A 49 4.74 -10.58 -29.70
C PHE A 49 5.85 -11.57 -30.10
N TYR A 50 5.50 -12.80 -30.47
CA TYR A 50 6.49 -13.82 -30.87
C TYR A 50 7.12 -13.55 -32.22
N ARG A 51 6.41 -12.84 -33.10
CA ARG A 51 6.91 -12.45 -34.43
C ARG A 51 7.87 -11.26 -34.35
N HIS A 52 7.60 -10.33 -33.44
CA HIS A 52 8.35 -9.08 -33.29
C HIS A 52 9.31 -9.07 -32.10
N ARG A 53 9.47 -10.20 -31.39
CA ARG A 53 10.50 -10.30 -30.36
C ARG A 53 11.87 -10.19 -31.00
N THR A 54 12.63 -9.18 -30.60
CA THR A 54 13.99 -8.93 -31.08
C THR A 54 15.04 -9.66 -30.24
N ALA A 55 14.71 -10.01 -28.99
CA ALA A 55 15.56 -10.79 -28.09
C ALA A 55 14.70 -11.73 -27.22
N LEU A 56 15.32 -12.81 -26.74
CA LEU A 56 14.77 -13.62 -25.64
C LEU A 56 14.85 -12.80 -24.33
N PRO A 57 13.99 -13.09 -23.34
CA PRO A 57 14.16 -12.52 -22.01
C PRO A 57 15.60 -12.77 -21.55
N ASP A 58 16.26 -11.75 -21.00
CA ASP A 58 17.55 -11.97 -20.35
C ASP A 58 17.39 -13.13 -19.39
N ARG A 59 18.33 -14.08 -19.46
CA ARG A 59 18.43 -15.11 -18.41
C ARG A 59 18.42 -14.34 -17.11
N ALA A 60 17.47 -14.67 -16.23
CA ALA A 60 17.60 -14.24 -14.85
C ALA A 60 18.96 -14.80 -14.41
N GLU A 61 19.95 -13.93 -14.31
CA GLU A 61 21.23 -14.29 -13.72
C GLU A 61 20.90 -15.01 -12.40
N PRO A 62 21.63 -16.08 -12.04
CA PRO A 62 21.52 -16.67 -10.72
C PRO A 62 21.53 -15.53 -9.71
N ARG A 63 20.36 -15.27 -9.11
CA ARG A 63 20.03 -13.99 -8.51
C ARG A 63 20.78 -13.85 -7.19
N ALA A 64 22.02 -13.37 -7.27
CA ALA A 64 23.00 -13.41 -6.19
C ALA A 64 23.21 -14.83 -5.61
N PRO A 65 24.39 -15.16 -5.07
CA PRO A 65 24.47 -16.29 -4.15
C PRO A 65 23.39 -16.08 -3.08
N ALA A 66 22.72 -17.16 -2.65
CA ALA A 66 21.81 -17.14 -1.51
C ALA A 66 22.47 -16.27 -0.44
N SER A 67 21.95 -15.05 -0.27
CA SER A 67 22.60 -14.10 0.63
C SER A 67 22.59 -14.78 1.97
N ASP A 68 23.77 -14.93 2.58
CA ASP A 68 23.92 -15.64 3.84
C ASP A 68 23.12 -14.91 4.91
N PHE A 69 21.86 -15.30 5.04
CA PHE A 69 20.91 -14.69 5.95
C PHE A 69 21.17 -15.17 7.38
N HIS A 70 22.01 -16.20 7.58
CA HIS A 70 22.41 -16.67 8.91
C HIS A 70 23.10 -15.58 9.74
N ARG A 71 23.71 -14.58 9.08
CA ARG A 71 24.25 -13.40 9.77
C ARG A 71 23.19 -12.62 10.55
N TYR A 72 21.92 -12.68 10.14
CA TYR A 72 20.82 -12.01 10.83
C TYR A 72 20.30 -12.80 12.03
N ASP A 73 20.72 -14.06 12.19
CA ASP A 73 20.43 -14.87 13.36
C ASP A 73 21.42 -14.63 14.52
N MET A 74 22.55 -13.97 14.25
CA MET A 74 23.49 -13.55 15.30
C MET A 74 22.77 -12.62 16.30
N PRO A 75 22.83 -12.88 17.63
CA PRO A 75 22.04 -12.14 18.62
C PRO A 75 22.17 -10.62 18.53
N ALA A 76 23.39 -10.12 18.34
CA ALA A 76 23.68 -8.68 18.23
C ALA A 76 23.11 -8.03 16.97
N VAL A 77 22.92 -8.80 15.89
CA VAL A 77 22.34 -8.34 14.62
C VAL A 77 20.83 -8.48 14.68
N ARG A 78 20.32 -9.63 15.12
CA ARG A 78 18.89 -9.93 15.30
C ARG A 78 18.19 -8.86 16.12
N ALA A 79 18.75 -8.47 17.26
CA ALA A 79 18.19 -7.44 18.15
C ALA A 79 18.03 -6.06 17.48
N ARG A 80 18.69 -5.81 16.35
CA ARG A 80 18.52 -4.56 15.59
C ARG A 80 17.32 -4.56 14.67
N TYR A 81 16.75 -5.72 14.34
CA TYR A 81 15.72 -5.89 13.31
C TYR A 81 14.46 -6.60 13.81
N VAL A 82 14.59 -7.38 14.88
CA VAL A 82 13.52 -8.21 15.44
C VAL A 82 13.14 -7.67 16.81
N VAL A 83 11.84 -7.52 17.05
CA VAL A 83 11.25 -7.24 18.36
C VAL A 83 10.61 -8.52 18.87
N ASP A 84 11.01 -8.98 20.05
CA ASP A 84 10.41 -10.14 20.71
C ASP A 84 9.29 -9.68 21.66
N ASP A 85 8.09 -10.26 21.53
CA ASP A 85 6.92 -10.00 22.35
C ASP A 85 6.19 -11.31 22.69
N GLY A 86 6.12 -11.66 23.98
CA GLY A 86 5.28 -12.76 24.46
C GLY A 86 5.49 -14.14 23.80
N GLY A 87 6.73 -14.49 23.40
CA GLY A 87 7.04 -15.76 22.71
C GLY A 87 6.85 -15.72 21.19
N CYS A 88 6.59 -14.53 20.64
CA CYS A 88 6.57 -14.25 19.21
C CYS A 88 7.64 -13.22 18.86
N SER A 89 8.20 -13.33 17.68
CA SER A 89 9.08 -12.35 17.06
C SER A 89 8.33 -11.58 16.00
N VAL A 90 8.58 -10.27 15.91
CA VAL A 90 8.04 -9.39 14.88
C VAL A 90 9.20 -8.70 14.17
N ALA A 91 9.13 -8.64 12.83
CA ALA A 91 10.06 -7.87 12.03
C ALA A 91 9.38 -7.21 10.84
N SER A 92 9.92 -6.06 10.46
CA SER A 92 9.54 -5.35 9.23
C SER A 92 10.61 -5.54 8.17
N VAL A 93 10.19 -5.87 6.95
CA VAL A 93 11.08 -6.17 5.82
C VAL A 93 10.60 -5.42 4.58
N ASP A 94 11.47 -4.61 3.99
CA ASP A 94 11.24 -4.02 2.68
C ASP A 94 11.48 -5.08 1.59
N ILE A 95 10.58 -5.14 0.61
CA ILE A 95 10.51 -6.18 -0.40
C ILE A 95 10.82 -5.58 -1.78
N GLY A 96 12.09 -5.70 -2.19
CA GLY A 96 12.52 -5.35 -3.55
C GLY A 96 11.98 -6.31 -4.60
N GLY A 97 11.67 -5.80 -5.79
CA GLY A 97 11.11 -6.58 -6.90
C GLY A 97 9.60 -6.83 -6.83
N MET A 98 8.88 -6.18 -5.92
CA MET A 98 7.41 -6.19 -5.89
C MET A 98 6.82 -5.11 -6.82
N TYR A 99 5.85 -5.48 -7.65
CA TYR A 99 5.26 -4.60 -8.67
C TYR A 99 3.73 -4.53 -8.68
N CYS A 100 3.02 -5.53 -8.15
CA CYS A 100 1.55 -5.56 -8.18
C CYS A 100 0.95 -6.30 -6.97
N GLY A 101 -0.38 -6.22 -6.81
CA GLY A 101 -1.11 -6.95 -5.76
C GLY A 101 -1.04 -8.48 -5.87
N ALA A 102 -0.74 -9.02 -7.05
CA ALA A 102 -0.50 -10.46 -7.19
C ALA A 102 0.82 -10.89 -6.52
N CYS A 103 1.85 -10.02 -6.55
CA CYS A 103 3.12 -10.27 -5.87
C CYS A 103 2.94 -10.35 -4.35
N SER A 104 2.14 -9.47 -3.75
CA SER A 104 1.85 -9.51 -2.32
C SER A 104 1.06 -10.76 -1.92
N TRP A 105 0.09 -11.18 -2.73
CA TRP A 105 -0.64 -12.42 -2.51
C TRP A 105 0.28 -13.65 -2.57
N LEU A 106 1.15 -13.74 -3.58
CA LEU A 106 2.09 -14.84 -3.75
C LEU A 106 3.04 -14.93 -2.54
N LEU A 107 3.61 -13.79 -2.13
CA LEU A 107 4.51 -13.74 -0.98
C LEU A 107 3.78 -14.12 0.33
N ASN A 108 2.58 -13.60 0.53
CA ASN A 108 1.75 -13.96 1.68
C ASN A 108 1.49 -15.48 1.72
N ARG A 109 1.08 -16.06 0.60
CA ARG A 109 0.81 -17.51 0.49
C ARG A 109 2.06 -18.34 0.73
N ALA A 110 3.22 -17.90 0.25
CA ALA A 110 4.48 -18.60 0.46
C ALA A 110 4.89 -18.59 1.94
N LEU A 111 4.82 -17.44 2.61
CA LEU A 111 5.20 -17.29 4.02
C LEU A 111 4.29 -18.09 4.96
N HIS A 112 2.97 -18.13 4.70
CA HIS A 112 2.04 -18.94 5.50
C HIS A 112 2.24 -20.46 5.37
N ARG A 113 3.12 -20.95 4.49
CA ARG A 113 3.48 -22.38 4.44
C ARG A 113 4.47 -22.78 5.53
N HIS A 114 5.11 -21.82 6.19
CA HIS A 114 6.05 -22.11 7.27
C HIS A 114 5.30 -22.36 8.59
N PRO A 115 5.46 -23.54 9.21
CA PRO A 115 4.84 -23.87 10.49
C PRO A 115 5.54 -23.06 11.60
N GLY A 116 5.11 -21.83 11.81
CA GLY A 116 5.75 -20.89 12.73
C GLY A 116 5.36 -19.44 12.45
N VAL A 117 4.92 -19.13 11.23
CA VAL A 117 4.37 -17.83 10.87
C VAL A 117 2.94 -17.70 11.39
N GLN A 118 2.68 -16.69 12.22
CA GLN A 118 1.34 -16.39 12.75
C GLN A 118 0.58 -15.40 11.88
N SER A 119 1.24 -14.30 11.50
CA SER A 119 0.62 -13.25 10.72
C SER A 119 1.61 -12.61 9.75
N VAL A 120 1.09 -12.22 8.59
CA VAL A 120 1.85 -11.56 7.51
C VAL A 120 0.99 -10.44 6.94
N ASP A 121 1.37 -9.20 7.22
CA ASP A 121 0.78 -8.01 6.61
C ASP A 121 1.71 -7.48 5.52
N ILE A 122 1.23 -7.37 4.28
CA ILE A 122 2.03 -6.89 3.14
C ILE A 122 1.29 -5.73 2.49
N SER A 123 1.96 -4.58 2.43
CA SER A 123 1.49 -3.42 1.69
C SER A 123 2.11 -3.40 0.29
N PRO A 124 1.32 -3.59 -0.79
CA PRO A 124 1.82 -3.52 -2.16
C PRO A 124 2.29 -2.11 -2.54
N LEU A 125 1.69 -1.08 -1.93
CA LEU A 125 2.00 0.33 -2.16
C LEU A 125 3.38 0.70 -1.63
N THR A 126 3.68 0.29 -0.40
CA THR A 126 4.96 0.62 0.26
C THR A 126 6.00 -0.48 0.08
N LYS A 127 5.63 -1.61 -0.53
CA LYS A 127 6.49 -2.79 -0.73
C LYS A 127 7.11 -3.27 0.58
N ARG A 128 6.33 -3.26 1.65
CA ARG A 128 6.78 -3.63 3.00
C ARG A 128 5.95 -4.77 3.55
N ALA A 129 6.61 -5.73 4.17
CA ALA A 129 6.02 -6.84 4.89
C ALA A 129 6.29 -6.68 6.39
N VAL A 130 5.26 -6.83 7.22
CA VAL A 130 5.38 -7.03 8.67
C VAL A 130 5.03 -8.49 8.93
N VAL A 131 5.97 -9.23 9.50
CA VAL A 131 5.80 -10.67 9.76
C VAL A 131 5.91 -10.92 11.25
N GLN A 132 4.97 -11.68 11.78
CA GLN A 132 4.99 -12.23 13.13
C GLN A 132 5.15 -13.74 13.07
N TRP A 133 6.11 -14.28 13.82
CA TRP A 133 6.38 -15.72 13.85
C TRP A 133 6.90 -16.16 15.21
N HIS A 134 6.91 -17.46 15.48
CA HIS A 134 7.53 -18.03 16.68
C HIS A 134 9.03 -18.23 16.45
N SER A 135 9.88 -17.59 17.26
CA SER A 135 11.33 -17.71 17.19
C SER A 135 11.84 -19.14 17.34
N ASP A 136 11.10 -19.98 18.06
CA ASP A 136 11.46 -21.37 18.32
C ASP A 136 11.22 -22.28 17.11
N ALA A 137 10.35 -21.85 16.18
CA ALA A 137 9.92 -22.64 15.03
C ALA A 137 10.52 -22.18 13.69
N LEU A 138 10.94 -20.92 13.60
CA LEU A 138 11.52 -20.34 12.38
C LEU A 138 12.57 -19.29 12.72
N ALA A 139 13.78 -19.45 12.19
CA ALA A 139 14.84 -18.46 12.37
C ALA A 139 14.59 -17.21 11.50
N PHE A 140 15.13 -16.05 11.90
CA PHE A 140 14.93 -14.82 11.14
C PHE A 140 15.64 -14.88 9.78
N GLY A 141 16.83 -15.49 9.73
CA GLY A 141 17.57 -15.73 8.51
C GLY A 141 16.80 -16.64 7.54
N GLU A 142 16.14 -17.67 8.06
CA GLU A 142 15.29 -18.56 7.26
C GLU A 142 14.07 -17.83 6.68
N LEU A 143 13.42 -16.97 7.47
CA LEU A 143 12.33 -16.13 6.99
C LEU A 143 12.77 -15.26 5.79
N LEU A 144 13.92 -14.59 5.89
CA LEU A 144 14.47 -13.80 4.78
C LEU A 144 14.83 -14.70 3.58
N GLY A 145 15.40 -15.88 3.85
CA GLY A 145 15.66 -16.91 2.84
C GLY A 145 14.40 -17.30 2.07
N SER A 146 13.28 -17.50 2.75
CA SER A 146 12.00 -17.83 2.11
C SER A 146 11.49 -16.72 1.21
N ILE A 147 11.62 -15.45 1.63
CA ILE A 147 11.27 -14.30 0.78
C ILE A 147 12.14 -14.26 -0.48
N ALA A 148 13.44 -14.52 -0.33
CA ALA A 148 14.38 -14.57 -1.45
C ALA A 148 14.09 -15.75 -2.40
N ALA A 149 13.71 -16.91 -1.87
CA ALA A 149 13.40 -18.11 -2.65
C ALA A 149 12.16 -17.94 -3.54
N VAL A 150 11.21 -17.09 -3.14
CA VAL A 150 10.07 -16.70 -3.99
C VAL A 150 10.51 -15.79 -5.16
N GLY A 151 11.70 -15.19 -5.08
CA GLY A 151 12.22 -14.27 -6.10
C GLY A 151 12.07 -12.80 -5.72
N PHE A 152 11.95 -12.47 -4.44
CA PHE A 152 11.97 -11.09 -3.95
C PHE A 152 13.31 -10.73 -3.30
N GLN A 153 13.57 -9.44 -3.07
CA GLN A 153 14.77 -8.94 -2.40
C GLN A 153 14.42 -8.45 -0.99
N PRO A 154 14.52 -9.28 0.05
CA PRO A 154 14.23 -8.86 1.41
C PRO A 154 15.30 -7.92 1.95
N ARG A 155 14.89 -6.81 2.55
CA ARG A 155 15.74 -5.86 3.25
C ARG A 155 15.16 -5.60 4.65
N PRO A 156 15.76 -6.19 5.71
CA PRO A 156 15.33 -5.95 7.08
C PRO A 156 15.35 -4.46 7.43
N VAL A 157 14.27 -3.98 8.01
CA VAL A 157 14.12 -2.61 8.52
C VAL A 157 14.39 -2.67 10.02
N GLY A 158 15.17 -1.72 10.54
CA GLY A 158 15.54 -1.72 11.96
C GLY A 158 14.32 -1.74 12.88
N ALA A 159 14.41 -2.46 14.00
CA ALA A 159 13.36 -2.62 15.02
C ALA A 159 12.83 -1.27 15.57
N GLY A 160 13.67 -0.23 15.56
CA GLY A 160 13.27 1.14 15.92
C GLY A 160 12.63 1.95 14.79
N ALA A 161 12.58 1.43 13.56
CA ALA A 161 12.18 2.17 12.37
C ALA A 161 10.74 1.89 11.89
N SER A 162 10.00 0.93 12.45
CA SER A 162 8.60 0.72 12.02
C SER A 162 7.74 -0.12 12.97
N ASP A 163 6.87 0.56 13.72
CA ASP A 163 5.39 0.41 13.65
C ASP A 163 4.69 1.46 14.55
N GLY A 164 5.36 1.93 15.61
CA GLY A 164 4.84 2.95 16.55
C GLY A 164 4.37 4.22 15.84
N GLY A 165 5.22 4.85 15.02
CA GLY A 165 4.88 6.08 14.31
C GLY A 165 3.74 5.94 13.28
N ARG A 166 3.60 4.76 12.65
CA ARG A 166 2.52 4.51 11.68
C ARG A 166 1.19 4.23 12.37
N ASN A 167 1.21 3.47 13.46
CA ASN A 167 0.02 3.26 14.28
C ASN A 167 -0.41 4.57 14.95
N GLU A 168 0.54 5.42 15.36
CA GLU A 168 0.27 6.77 15.87
C GLU A 168 -0.32 7.69 14.79
N GLU A 169 0.22 7.67 13.56
CA GLU A 169 -0.31 8.44 12.44
C GLU A 169 -1.71 7.98 12.06
N TYR A 170 -1.94 6.66 12.01
CA TYR A 170 -3.26 6.06 11.77
C TYR A 170 -4.26 6.42 12.88
N ARG A 171 -3.87 6.27 14.15
CA ARG A 171 -4.68 6.69 15.30
C ARG A 171 -4.95 8.19 15.28
N SER A 172 -3.98 9.02 14.88
CA SER A 172 -4.17 10.46 14.72
C SER A 172 -5.15 10.78 13.59
N ALA A 173 -5.10 10.05 12.48
CA ALA A 173 -6.04 10.21 11.36
C ALA A 173 -7.46 9.83 11.78
N LEU A 174 -7.63 8.70 12.48
CA LEU A 174 -8.92 8.29 13.06
C LEU A 174 -9.48 9.32 14.04
N LYS A 175 -8.66 9.86 14.94
CA LYS A 175 -9.09 10.93 15.86
C LYS A 175 -9.59 12.17 15.10
N ARG A 176 -8.87 12.60 14.06
CA ARG A 176 -9.28 13.74 13.21
C ARG A 176 -10.58 13.46 12.46
N LEU A 177 -10.75 12.23 11.97
CA LEU A 177 -11.98 11.79 11.31
C LEU A 177 -13.17 11.81 12.27
N ILE A 178 -13.00 11.27 13.48
CA ILE A 178 -14.05 11.26 14.51
C ILE A 178 -14.46 12.70 14.87
N VAL A 179 -13.48 13.60 15.09
CA VAL A 179 -13.76 15.01 15.37
C VAL A 179 -14.50 15.67 14.21
N ALA A 180 -14.08 15.43 12.96
CA ALA A 180 -14.73 15.99 11.78
C ALA A 180 -16.18 15.48 11.63
N ALA A 181 -16.41 14.19 11.84
CA ALA A 181 -17.72 13.58 11.75
C ALA A 181 -18.66 14.09 12.84
N ALA A 182 -18.21 14.13 14.10
CA ALA A 182 -19.01 14.59 15.23
C ALA A 182 -19.38 16.07 15.10
N ALA A 183 -18.40 16.94 14.82
CA ALA A 183 -18.66 18.36 14.62
C ALA A 183 -19.48 18.62 13.34
N GLY A 184 -19.20 17.90 12.25
CA GLY A 184 -19.94 18.02 10.98
C GLY A 184 -21.41 17.64 11.13
N MET A 185 -21.71 16.61 11.93
CA MET A 185 -23.08 16.22 12.25
C MET A 185 -23.83 17.35 12.98
N GLN A 186 -23.19 18.01 13.94
CA GLN A 186 -23.79 19.15 14.65
C GLN A 186 -23.99 20.37 13.75
N VAL A 187 -23.00 20.70 12.91
CA VAL A 187 -23.12 21.78 11.92
C VAL A 187 -24.28 21.51 10.97
N MET A 188 -24.44 20.27 10.50
CA MET A 188 -25.55 19.88 9.62
C MET A 188 -26.92 20.01 10.32
N MET A 189 -27.00 19.67 11.61
CA MET A 189 -28.23 19.84 12.40
C MET A 189 -28.63 21.32 12.49
N PHE A 190 -27.69 22.23 12.75
CA PHE A 190 -27.96 23.66 12.77
C PHE A 190 -28.28 24.22 11.38
N ALA A 191 -27.60 23.74 10.34
CA ALA A 191 -27.89 24.11 8.96
C ALA A 191 -29.32 23.73 8.56
N LEU A 192 -29.80 22.55 9.00
CA LEU A 192 -31.18 22.13 8.77
C LEU A 192 -32.18 23.05 9.49
N ALA A 193 -31.88 23.46 10.73
CA ALA A 193 -32.72 24.39 11.48
C ALA A 193 -32.80 25.77 10.82
N LEU A 194 -31.67 26.29 10.30
CA LEU A 194 -31.61 27.54 9.55
C LEU A 194 -32.41 27.44 8.24
N TYR A 195 -32.22 26.37 7.47
CA TYR A 195 -32.97 26.14 6.23
C TYR A 195 -34.48 25.99 6.47
N ALA A 196 -34.88 25.30 7.54
CA ALA A 196 -36.27 25.22 7.96
C ALA A 196 -36.80 26.58 8.44
N GLY A 197 -35.96 27.38 9.11
CA GLY A 197 -36.28 28.72 9.58
C GLY A 197 -36.59 29.70 8.45
N GLU A 198 -35.88 29.62 7.32
CA GLU A 198 -36.17 30.44 6.13
C GLU A 198 -37.57 30.18 5.57
N ARG A 199 -38.05 28.93 5.61
CA ARG A 199 -39.37 28.54 5.04
C ARG A 199 -40.54 28.65 6.04
N PHE A 200 -40.29 28.48 7.34
CA PHE A 200 -41.34 28.47 8.37
C PHE A 200 -41.34 29.72 9.27
N GLY A 201 -40.35 30.60 9.10
CA GLY A 201 -40.15 31.80 9.91
C GLY A 201 -39.24 31.52 11.11
N ILE A 202 -38.21 32.35 11.26
CA ILE A 202 -37.26 32.32 12.38
C ILE A 202 -37.05 33.75 12.91
N ALA A 203 -36.92 33.90 14.22
CA ALA A 203 -36.57 35.19 14.80
C ALA A 203 -35.11 35.54 14.42
N ALA A 204 -34.87 36.77 13.96
CA ALA A 204 -33.55 37.22 13.52
C ALA A 204 -32.43 37.04 14.57
N GLY A 205 -32.77 37.16 15.87
CA GLY A 205 -31.85 36.89 16.97
C GLY A 205 -31.44 35.41 17.11
N ILE A 206 -32.36 34.48 16.80
CA ILE A 206 -32.07 33.04 16.81
C ILE A 206 -31.27 32.64 15.58
N GLU A 207 -31.58 33.21 14.41
CA GLU A 207 -30.84 32.95 13.18
C GLU A 207 -29.36 33.32 13.31
N SER A 208 -29.08 34.55 13.77
CA SER A 208 -27.71 35.02 14.02
C SER A 208 -26.99 34.18 15.08
N PHE A 209 -27.68 33.78 16.15
CA PHE A 209 -27.15 32.88 17.16
C PHE A 209 -26.78 31.50 16.58
N LEU A 210 -27.66 30.88 15.79
CA LEU A 210 -27.41 29.59 15.15
C LEU A 210 -26.28 29.64 14.13
N ARG A 211 -26.16 30.74 13.38
CA ARG A 211 -25.01 30.96 12.48
C ARG A 211 -23.70 31.09 13.25
N ALA A 212 -23.69 31.85 14.35
CA ALA A 212 -22.51 32.02 15.20
C ALA A 212 -22.06 30.71 15.85
N ILE A 213 -22.99 29.91 16.39
CA ILE A 213 -22.64 28.63 17.01
C ILE A 213 -22.21 27.58 15.98
N SER A 214 -22.80 27.59 14.78
CA SER A 214 -22.36 26.74 13.67
C SER A 214 -20.92 27.04 13.26
N MET A 215 -20.55 28.32 13.19
CA MET A 215 -19.17 28.73 12.94
C MET A 215 -18.22 28.23 14.04
N LEU A 216 -18.60 28.37 15.31
CA LEU A 216 -17.81 27.90 16.44
C LEU A 216 -17.57 26.38 16.38
N VAL A 217 -18.60 25.61 16.05
CA VAL A 217 -18.51 24.13 15.95
C VAL A 217 -17.75 23.69 14.69
N CYS A 218 -17.77 24.49 13.61
CA CYS A 218 -16.97 24.22 12.41
C CYS A 218 -15.46 24.45 12.62
N LEU A 219 -15.10 25.30 13.58
CA LEU A 219 -13.71 25.68 13.87
C LEU A 219 -12.75 24.49 14.12
N PRO A 220 -13.08 23.49 14.95
CA PRO A 220 -12.23 22.30 15.11
C PRO A 220 -12.09 21.48 13.82
N ILE A 221 -13.09 21.48 12.93
CA ILE A 221 -13.00 20.77 11.64
C ILE A 221 -11.90 21.40 10.77
N VAL A 222 -11.93 22.72 10.64
CA VAL A 222 -11.00 23.46 9.78
C VAL A 222 -9.59 23.51 10.39
N VAL A 223 -9.48 23.78 11.69
CA VAL A 223 -8.18 23.99 12.34
C VAL A 223 -7.46 22.67 12.65
N TYR A 224 -8.19 21.65 13.09
CA TYR A 224 -7.59 20.37 13.50
C TYR A 224 -7.69 19.29 12.42
N SER A 225 -8.89 19.02 11.92
CA SER A 225 -9.10 17.90 10.99
C SER A 225 -8.56 18.18 9.59
N ALA A 226 -8.67 19.41 9.08
CA ALA A 226 -8.20 19.78 7.75
C ALA A 226 -6.69 20.11 7.67
N ARG A 227 -5.99 20.17 8.81
CA ARG A 227 -4.55 20.47 8.90
C ARG A 227 -3.65 19.67 7.93
N PRO A 228 -3.86 18.35 7.69
CA PRO A 228 -3.03 17.59 6.76
C PRO A 228 -3.14 18.09 5.32
N PHE A 229 -4.33 18.50 4.87
CA PHE A 229 -4.54 19.03 3.53
C PHE A 229 -3.81 20.36 3.35
N PHE A 230 -3.86 21.26 4.34
CA PHE A 230 -3.08 22.51 4.31
C PHE A 230 -1.57 22.25 4.26
N ALA A 231 -1.08 21.31 5.07
CA ALA A 231 0.34 20.93 5.07
C ALA A 231 0.77 20.26 3.77
N GLY A 232 -0.09 19.45 3.15
CA GLY A 232 0.12 18.84 1.84
C GLY A 232 0.16 19.89 0.71
N ALA A 233 -0.82 20.79 0.69
CA ALA A 233 -0.91 21.89 -0.26
C ALA A 233 0.33 22.80 -0.20
N TRP A 234 0.78 23.18 1.00
CA TRP A 234 1.98 24.01 1.18
C TRP A 234 3.25 23.31 0.68
N ARG A 235 3.41 22.02 0.99
CA ARG A 235 4.55 21.22 0.50
C ARG A 235 4.54 21.11 -1.02
N GLY A 236 3.38 20.79 -1.62
CA GLY A 236 3.22 20.68 -3.07
C GLY A 236 3.48 22.00 -3.81
N LEU A 237 3.06 23.12 -3.22
CA LEU A 237 3.35 24.45 -3.76
C LEU A 237 4.85 24.76 -3.70
N ARG A 238 5.50 24.46 -2.58
CA ARG A 238 6.95 24.68 -2.41
C ARG A 238 7.78 23.78 -3.34
N SER A 239 7.35 22.55 -3.58
CA SER A 239 8.02 21.61 -4.49
C SER A 239 7.65 21.80 -5.96
N ARG A 240 6.79 22.77 -6.31
CA ARG A 240 6.25 22.99 -7.65
C ARG A 240 5.57 21.76 -8.26
N SER A 241 5.01 20.89 -7.41
CA SER A 241 4.29 19.69 -7.80
C SER A 241 2.93 19.69 -7.09
N PRO A 242 1.90 20.36 -7.67
CA PRO A 242 0.59 20.44 -7.06
C PRO A 242 -0.08 19.07 -7.05
N GLY A 243 -0.40 18.58 -5.85
CA GLY A 243 -1.12 17.32 -5.63
C GLY A 243 -2.59 17.53 -5.28
N MET A 244 -3.29 16.43 -4.97
CA MET A 244 -4.72 16.41 -4.61
C MET A 244 -5.08 17.34 -3.43
N ASP A 245 -4.14 17.56 -2.51
CA ASP A 245 -4.37 18.38 -1.32
C ASP A 245 -4.56 19.87 -1.62
N LEU A 246 -4.02 20.38 -2.74
CA LEU A 246 -4.07 21.80 -3.10
C LEU A 246 -5.50 22.29 -3.40
N PRO A 247 -6.27 21.70 -4.34
CA PRO A 247 -7.64 22.14 -4.60
C PRO A 247 -8.54 22.00 -3.36
N VAL A 248 -8.34 20.94 -2.56
CA VAL A 248 -9.11 20.72 -1.32
C VAL A 248 -8.85 21.84 -0.30
N ALA A 249 -7.59 22.18 -0.06
CA ALA A 249 -7.23 23.25 0.87
C ALA A 249 -7.78 24.62 0.44
N ILE A 250 -7.78 24.91 -0.87
CA ILE A 250 -8.36 26.14 -1.42
C ILE A 250 -9.86 26.19 -1.17
N ALA A 251 -10.58 25.11 -1.49
CA ALA A 251 -12.03 25.04 -1.31
C ALA A 251 -12.43 25.25 0.17
N ILE A 252 -11.75 24.59 1.10
CA ILE A 252 -11.99 24.75 2.54
C ILE A 252 -11.72 26.20 2.98
N SER A 253 -10.63 26.81 2.50
CA SER A 253 -10.28 28.20 2.84
C SER A 253 -11.33 29.18 2.38
N ILE A 254 -11.76 29.07 1.12
CA ILE A 254 -12.75 29.98 0.54
C ILE A 254 -14.08 29.82 1.27
N ALA A 255 -14.55 28.58 1.47
CA ALA A 255 -15.80 28.32 2.17
C ALA A 255 -15.78 28.89 3.60
N PHE A 256 -14.69 28.66 4.35
CA PHE A 256 -14.57 29.16 5.72
C PHE A 256 -14.54 30.69 5.77
N VAL A 257 -13.72 31.35 4.94
CA VAL A 257 -13.66 32.82 4.88
C VAL A 257 -15.01 33.41 4.49
N ALA A 258 -15.71 32.81 3.53
CA ALA A 258 -17.06 33.22 3.16
C ALA A 258 -18.05 33.06 4.31
N SER A 259 -17.99 31.95 5.06
CA SER A 259 -18.84 31.75 6.25
C SER A 259 -18.56 32.77 7.36
N VAL A 260 -17.30 33.12 7.61
CA VAL A 260 -16.95 34.17 8.58
C VAL A 260 -17.48 35.53 8.13
N ALA A 261 -17.29 35.87 6.85
CA ALA A 261 -17.81 37.12 6.29
C ALA A 261 -19.34 37.21 6.37
N ALA A 262 -20.04 36.10 6.11
CA ALA A 262 -21.50 36.01 6.22
C ALA A 262 -21.97 36.31 7.66
N VAL A 263 -21.36 35.66 8.67
CA VAL A 263 -21.66 35.93 10.09
C VAL A 263 -21.39 37.39 10.46
N TRP A 264 -20.29 37.97 9.98
CA TRP A 264 -19.88 39.32 10.34
C TRP A 264 -20.72 40.41 9.66
N THR A 265 -21.19 40.15 8.44
CA THR A 265 -22.04 41.08 7.67
C THR A 265 -23.53 40.89 7.96
N GLY A 266 -23.90 39.85 8.71
CA GLY A 266 -25.30 39.53 9.02
C GLY A 266 -26.11 39.09 7.80
N ARG A 267 -25.45 38.58 6.76
CA ARG A 267 -26.06 38.08 5.52
C ARG A 267 -25.89 36.58 5.41
#